data_AF-M4CLJ6-F1
#
_entry.id   AF-M4CLJ6-F1
#
_cell.length_a   1.000
_cell.length_b   1.000
_cell.length_c   1.000
_cell.angle_alpha   90.00
_cell.angle_beta   90.00
_cell.angle_gamma   90.00
#
_symmetry.space_group_name_H-M   'P 1'
#
loop_
_entity.id
_entity.type
_entity.pdbx_description
1 polymer ?
#
loop_
_entity_poly.entity_id
_entity_poly.type
_entity_poly.pdbx_seq_one_letter_code
_entity_poly.pdbx_strand_id
1 'polypeptide(L)'
;MLSCPYFKELYLTRSSARPRLLFAVDKVGEELHFYSSPQPQIPYDKSSLVEAVDYHTKFPSRRCNYASGLICFSGKCHSRKDALTLICNPITGKYEELPKVIMYNTSKAFLGYEEFKVIEAECFTHKTPTFINYKGKLGGINWESGDTGAKLRMWVLHDVEKQEWSSYVYPLPENDVIKLHEFTVAGMTTRGEFVMFLLDTFKRFYVFYFNPEKNTLRSVEIQGFGENVSSFKVFVGHVEDFNFF
;
A
#
# COMPACT_ATOMS: atom_id res chain seq x y z
N MET A 1 -14.82 14.02 8.33
CA MET A 1 -15.36 12.78 7.73
C MET A 1 -14.53 11.56 8.09
N LEU A 2 -13.24 11.49 7.72
CA LEU A 2 -12.37 10.33 7.97
C LEU A 2 -12.10 10.01 9.46
N SER A 3 -12.13 11.02 10.35
CA SER A 3 -11.94 10.81 11.80
C SER A 3 -13.21 10.35 12.54
N CYS A 4 -14.36 10.26 11.86
CA CYS A 4 -15.63 9.86 12.49
C CYS A 4 -15.59 8.38 12.93
N PRO A 5 -15.93 8.04 14.20
CA PRO A 5 -15.93 6.65 14.68
C PRO A 5 -16.80 5.72 13.85
N TYR A 6 -18.01 6.16 13.49
CA TYR A 6 -18.92 5.40 12.64
C TYR A 6 -18.31 5.10 11.27
N PHE A 7 -17.63 6.09 10.66
CA PHE A 7 -16.94 5.88 9.39
C PHE A 7 -15.81 4.84 9.52
N LYS A 8 -14.99 4.94 10.57
CA LYS A 8 -13.90 4.00 10.83
C LYS A 8 -14.44 2.58 10.99
N GLU A 9 -15.48 2.39 11.80
CA GLU A 9 -16.09 1.08 12.05
C GLU A 9 -16.72 0.50 10.78
N LEU A 10 -17.49 1.30 10.03
CA LEU A 10 -18.11 0.87 8.79
C LEU A 10 -17.06 0.48 7.74
N TYR A 11 -15.98 1.27 7.63
CA TYR A 11 -14.88 1.00 6.70
C TYR A 11 -14.14 -0.29 7.07
N LEU A 12 -13.80 -0.47 8.35
CA LEU A 12 -13.15 -1.68 8.84
C LEU A 12 -14.03 -2.92 8.63
N THR A 13 -15.34 -2.80 8.89
CA THR A 13 -16.31 -3.90 8.69
C THR A 13 -16.37 -4.33 7.23
N ARG A 14 -16.50 -3.38 6.29
CA ARG A 14 -16.61 -3.68 4.87
C ARG A 14 -15.31 -4.19 4.26
N SER A 15 -14.18 -3.57 4.60
CA SER A 15 -12.85 -4.02 4.11
C SER A 15 -12.50 -5.42 4.59
N SER A 16 -12.95 -5.81 5.79
CA SER A 16 -12.80 -7.17 6.30
C SER A 16 -13.73 -8.17 5.61
N ALA A 17 -14.99 -7.78 5.34
CA ALA A 17 -15.98 -8.65 4.73
C ALA A 17 -15.71 -8.93 3.24
N ARG A 18 -15.16 -7.97 2.51
CA ARG A 18 -14.85 -8.07 1.06
C ARG A 18 -13.50 -7.42 0.78
N PRO A 19 -12.39 -8.07 1.17
CA PRO A 19 -11.06 -7.49 0.96
C PRO A 19 -10.78 -7.37 -0.53
N ARG A 20 -10.40 -6.17 -0.96
CA ARG A 20 -9.96 -5.90 -2.33
C ARG A 20 -8.58 -5.26 -2.33
N LEU A 21 -7.85 -5.50 -3.41
CA LEU A 21 -6.63 -4.78 -3.72
C LEU A 21 -6.96 -3.61 -4.64
N LEU A 22 -6.38 -2.45 -4.35
CA LEU A 22 -6.36 -1.31 -5.27
C LEU A 22 -4.96 -1.18 -5.87
N PHE A 23 -4.91 -0.95 -7.17
CA PHE A 23 -3.68 -0.76 -7.92
C PHE A 23 -3.63 0.66 -8.47
N ALA A 24 -2.53 1.36 -8.22
CA ALA A 24 -2.20 2.61 -8.89
C ALA A 24 -1.04 2.35 -9.86
N VAL A 25 -1.30 2.49 -11.16
CA VAL A 25 -0.41 2.05 -12.23
C VAL A 25 0.09 3.26 -13.00
N ASP A 26 1.39 3.45 -13.01
CA ASP A 26 2.07 4.46 -13.83
C ASP A 26 2.39 3.85 -15.19
N LYS A 27 2.04 4.59 -16.24
CA LYS A 27 2.29 4.21 -17.62
C LYS A 27 3.15 5.26 -18.29
N VAL A 28 4.09 4.82 -19.12
CA VAL A 28 5.08 5.71 -19.74
C VAL A 28 4.39 6.78 -20.57
N GLY A 29 4.51 8.04 -20.14
CA GLY A 29 3.92 9.18 -20.84
C GLY A 29 2.44 9.42 -20.57
N GLU A 30 1.82 8.64 -19.69
CA GLU A 30 0.39 8.75 -19.38
C GLU A 30 0.14 9.30 -17.97
N GLU A 31 -1.14 9.44 -17.65
CA GLU A 31 -1.66 9.74 -16.32
C GLU A 31 -1.57 8.50 -15.41
N LEU A 32 -1.89 8.63 -14.12
CA LEU A 32 -1.91 7.48 -13.21
C LEU A 32 -3.25 6.77 -13.31
N HIS A 33 -3.24 5.47 -13.61
CA HIS A 33 -4.44 4.65 -13.78
C HIS A 33 -4.77 3.87 -12.51
N PHE A 34 -6.07 3.74 -12.20
CA PHE A 34 -6.56 2.99 -11.05
C PHE A 34 -7.31 1.75 -11.50
N TYR A 35 -6.95 0.64 -10.87
CA TYR A 35 -7.59 -0.66 -11.06
C TYR A 35 -7.85 -1.32 -9.71
N SER A 36 -8.71 -2.33 -9.68
CA SER A 36 -8.88 -3.16 -8.48
C SER A 36 -9.04 -4.63 -8.83
N SER A 37 -8.88 -5.50 -7.84
CA SER A 37 -9.31 -6.90 -7.94
C SER A 37 -9.74 -7.38 -6.55
N PRO A 38 -10.68 -8.35 -6.46
CA PRO A 38 -10.91 -9.10 -5.24
C PRO A 38 -9.59 -9.63 -4.68
N GLN A 39 -9.40 -9.58 -3.37
CA GLN A 39 -8.20 -10.18 -2.80
C GLN A 39 -8.32 -11.71 -2.89
N PRO A 40 -7.46 -12.39 -3.66
CA PRO A 40 -7.61 -13.82 -3.93
C PRO A 40 -7.46 -14.64 -2.64
N GLN A 41 -8.41 -15.55 -2.43
CA GLN A 41 -8.28 -16.59 -1.40
C GLN A 41 -7.51 -17.76 -2.00
N ILE A 42 -6.18 -17.64 -2.04
CA ILE A 42 -5.33 -18.68 -2.63
C ILE A 42 -5.41 -19.93 -1.73
N PRO A 43 -5.82 -21.10 -2.24
CA PRO A 43 -5.71 -22.36 -1.51
C PRO A 43 -4.24 -22.71 -1.26
N TYR A 44 -3.94 -23.39 -0.16
CA TYR A 44 -2.54 -23.72 0.18
C TYR A 44 -1.86 -24.64 -0.85
N ASP A 45 -2.64 -25.43 -1.59
CA ASP A 45 -2.12 -26.39 -2.58
C ASP A 45 -1.75 -25.77 -3.93
N LYS A 46 -2.04 -24.47 -4.14
CA LYS A 46 -1.75 -23.77 -5.39
C LYS A 46 -0.68 -22.71 -5.18
N SER A 47 0.47 -22.88 -5.83
CA SER A 47 1.62 -21.98 -5.71
C SER A 47 1.45 -20.67 -6.48
N SER A 48 0.66 -20.68 -7.56
CA SER A 48 0.39 -19.51 -8.39
C SER A 48 -1.07 -19.42 -8.85
N LEU A 49 -1.58 -18.19 -8.89
CA LEU A 49 -2.92 -17.86 -9.39
C LEU A 49 -2.82 -16.69 -10.37
N VAL A 50 -3.80 -16.55 -11.26
CA VAL A 50 -3.90 -15.40 -12.17
C VAL A 50 -5.18 -14.66 -11.81
N GLU A 51 -5.07 -13.36 -11.58
CA GLU A 51 -6.17 -12.45 -11.30
C GLU A 51 -6.25 -11.37 -12.38
N ALA A 52 -7.47 -11.13 -12.86
CA ALA A 52 -7.75 -10.01 -13.75
C ALA A 52 -8.12 -8.78 -12.90
N VAL A 53 -7.78 -7.59 -13.39
CA VAL A 53 -8.16 -6.35 -12.73
C VAL A 53 -9.26 -5.60 -13.46
N ASP A 54 -10.12 -4.97 -12.68
CA ASP A 54 -11.15 -4.05 -13.15
C ASP A 54 -10.56 -2.65 -13.25
N TYR A 55 -10.66 -2.01 -14.42
CA TYR A 55 -10.27 -0.61 -14.61
C TYR A 55 -11.35 0.34 -14.07
N HIS A 56 -10.92 1.39 -13.37
CA HIS A 56 -11.82 2.37 -12.79
C HIS A 56 -11.70 3.74 -13.43
N THR A 57 -10.54 4.39 -13.27
CA THR A 57 -10.34 5.78 -13.69
C THR A 57 -8.86 6.14 -13.82
N LYS A 58 -8.55 7.38 -14.18
CA LYS A 58 -7.19 7.91 -14.27
C LYS A 58 -7.11 9.33 -13.74
N PHE A 59 -5.92 9.73 -13.27
CA PHE A 59 -5.68 11.06 -12.69
C PHE A 59 -4.35 11.67 -13.14
N PRO A 60 -4.29 13.01 -13.34
CA PRO A 60 -3.14 13.73 -13.90
C PRO A 60 -1.91 13.85 -12.99
N SER A 61 -1.87 13.09 -11.88
CA SER A 61 -0.75 13.11 -10.92
C SER A 61 -0.06 11.74 -10.87
N ARG A 62 1.26 11.74 -10.98
CA ARG A 62 2.08 10.53 -10.87
C ARG A 62 2.30 10.05 -9.43
N ARG A 63 1.94 10.85 -8.42
CA ARG A 63 2.18 10.52 -7.00
C ARG A 63 0.89 10.55 -6.22
N CYS A 64 0.51 9.41 -5.68
CA CYS A 64 -0.60 9.24 -4.77
C CYS A 64 -0.15 8.68 -3.40
N ASN A 65 -0.92 9.04 -2.37
CA ASN A 65 -1.00 8.35 -1.10
C ASN A 65 -2.41 7.77 -0.96
N TYR A 66 -2.54 6.67 -0.20
CA TYR A 66 -3.83 6.03 0.05
C TYR A 66 -4.18 6.15 1.53
N ALA A 67 -5.41 6.56 1.82
CA ALA A 67 -5.93 6.67 3.17
C ALA A 67 -7.41 6.28 3.18
N SER A 68 -7.73 5.15 3.82
CA SER A 68 -9.10 4.73 4.14
C SER A 68 -10.09 4.81 2.96
N GLY A 69 -9.72 4.22 1.82
CA GLY A 69 -10.56 4.17 0.61
C GLY A 69 -10.35 5.33 -0.36
N LEU A 70 -9.64 6.37 0.06
CA LEU A 70 -9.40 7.56 -0.72
C LEU A 70 -7.94 7.68 -1.15
N ILE A 71 -7.75 8.34 -2.29
CA ILE A 71 -6.42 8.69 -2.79
C ILE A 71 -6.20 10.18 -2.56
N CYS A 72 -5.06 10.50 -1.95
CA CYS A 72 -4.58 11.86 -1.79
C CYS A 72 -3.45 12.12 -2.78
N PHE A 73 -3.59 13.15 -3.58
CA PHE A 73 -2.52 13.68 -4.44
C PHE A 73 -1.97 14.94 -3.80
N SER A 74 -0.66 14.98 -3.57
CA SER A 74 0.04 16.17 -3.09
C SER A 74 1.18 16.49 -4.06
N GLY A 75 1.04 17.56 -4.84
CA GLY A 75 2.08 17.96 -5.80
C GLY A 75 1.62 19.05 -6.77
N LYS A 76 2.57 19.58 -7.56
CA LYS A 76 2.25 20.44 -8.69
C LYS A 76 1.62 19.58 -9.79
N CYS A 77 0.37 19.85 -10.14
CA CYS A 77 -0.21 19.31 -11.37
C CYS A 77 0.53 19.96 -12.56
N HIS A 78 0.79 19.23 -13.64
CA HIS A 78 1.47 19.75 -14.83
C HIS A 78 0.83 21.03 -15.41
N SER A 79 -0.44 21.31 -15.08
CA SER A 79 -1.19 22.47 -15.56
C SER A 79 -1.30 23.65 -14.59
N ARG A 80 -0.85 23.55 -13.32
CA ARG A 80 -1.10 24.59 -12.30
C ARG A 80 0.16 24.97 -11.52
N LYS A 81 0.38 26.29 -11.36
CA LYS A 81 1.55 26.88 -10.67
C LYS A 81 1.55 26.62 -9.15
N ASP A 82 0.38 26.42 -8.55
CA ASP A 82 0.20 26.16 -7.12
C ASP A 82 0.15 24.65 -6.83
N ALA A 83 0.77 24.22 -5.73
CA ALA A 83 0.60 22.86 -5.22
C ALA A 83 -0.83 22.72 -4.68
N LEU A 84 -1.63 21.87 -5.33
CA LEU A 84 -2.97 21.52 -4.87
C LEU A 84 -2.92 20.16 -4.19
N THR A 85 -3.62 20.05 -3.07
CA THR A 85 -3.89 18.76 -2.45
C THR A 85 -5.29 18.36 -2.85
N LEU A 86 -5.42 17.24 -3.57
CA LEU A 86 -6.70 16.70 -4.01
C LEU A 86 -6.96 15.40 -3.28
N ILE A 87 -8.19 15.19 -2.84
CA ILE A 87 -8.68 13.86 -2.48
C ILE A 87 -9.52 13.38 -3.64
N CYS A 88 -9.31 12.13 -4.07
CA CYS A 88 -10.21 11.49 -5.00
C CYS A 88 -10.69 10.13 -4.51
N ASN A 89 -11.87 9.76 -4.99
CA ASN A 89 -12.35 8.40 -4.96
C ASN A 89 -11.76 7.67 -6.18
N PRO A 90 -10.92 6.64 -5.97
CA PRO A 90 -10.23 5.93 -7.06
C PRO A 90 -11.17 5.07 -7.92
N ILE A 91 -12.43 4.88 -7.50
CA ILE A 91 -13.45 4.14 -8.24
C ILE A 91 -14.24 5.07 -9.15
N THR A 92 -14.78 6.15 -8.56
CA THR A 92 -15.71 7.04 -9.29
C THR A 92 -14.99 8.15 -10.06
N GLY A 93 -13.72 8.41 -9.77
CA GLY A 93 -12.99 9.55 -10.34
C GLY A 93 -13.41 10.91 -9.77
N LYS A 94 -14.41 10.97 -8.89
CA LYS A 94 -14.79 12.21 -8.20
C LYS A 94 -13.66 12.68 -7.29
N TYR A 95 -13.44 13.98 -7.23
CA TYR A 95 -12.41 14.59 -6.40
C TYR A 95 -12.86 15.91 -5.79
N GLU A 96 -12.24 16.26 -4.67
CA GLU A 96 -12.40 17.54 -4.00
C GLU A 96 -11.03 18.19 -3.76
N GLU A 97 -10.99 19.52 -3.91
CA GLU A 97 -9.85 20.34 -3.56
C GLU A 97 -9.82 20.54 -2.03
N LEU A 98 -8.69 20.21 -1.42
CA LEU A 98 -8.47 20.51 -0.01
C LEU A 98 -7.96 21.93 0.18
N PRO A 99 -8.14 22.50 1.39
CA PRO A 99 -7.53 23.77 1.75
C PRO A 99 -6.04 23.79 1.41
N LYS A 100 -5.55 24.91 0.87
CA LYS A 100 -4.14 25.07 0.51
C LYS A 100 -3.26 24.85 1.76
N VAL A 101 -2.50 23.76 1.76
CA VAL A 101 -1.45 23.52 2.75
C VAL A 101 -0.12 23.96 2.16
N ILE A 102 0.59 24.88 2.83
CA ILE A 102 1.96 25.24 2.44
C ILE A 102 2.85 24.02 2.76
N MET A 103 3.31 23.33 1.72
CA MET A 103 4.19 22.18 1.87
C MET A 103 5.65 22.60 1.73
N TYR A 104 6.42 22.47 2.81
CA TYR A 104 7.88 22.40 2.72
C TYR A 104 8.25 20.95 2.34
N ASN A 105 9.25 20.81 1.47
CA ASN A 105 9.62 19.62 0.68
C ASN A 105 9.44 18.22 1.32
N THR A 106 9.27 17.17 0.50
CA THR A 106 9.15 15.71 0.83
C THR A 106 8.10 15.25 1.84
N SER A 107 7.31 16.15 2.42
CA SER A 107 6.28 15.80 3.41
C SER A 107 5.09 15.07 2.76
N LYS A 108 4.68 13.93 3.33
CA LYS A 108 3.42 13.24 2.96
C LYS A 108 2.25 14.03 3.54
N ALA A 109 1.27 14.40 2.73
CA ALA A 109 0.06 15.06 3.21
C ALA A 109 -0.85 14.02 3.91
N PHE A 110 -1.08 14.22 5.22
CA PHE A 110 -2.04 13.45 6.01
C PHE A 110 -3.34 14.25 6.14
N LEU A 111 -4.48 13.56 6.10
CA LEU A 111 -5.81 14.17 6.15
C LEU A 111 -6.38 14.10 7.57
N GLY A 112 -6.52 15.25 8.22
CA GLY A 112 -7.11 15.39 9.54
C GLY A 112 -6.54 16.60 10.28
N TYR A 113 -7.39 17.40 10.93
CA TYR A 113 -6.95 18.38 11.92
C TYR A 113 -6.80 17.63 13.25
N GLU A 114 -5.69 16.92 13.39
CA GLU A 114 -5.33 16.19 14.61
C GLU A 114 -3.95 16.68 15.04
N GLU A 115 -3.75 16.89 16.34
CA GLU A 115 -2.41 17.12 16.88
C GLU A 115 -1.62 15.82 16.75
N PHE A 116 -0.53 15.86 15.97
CA PHE A 116 0.31 14.70 15.78
C PHE A 116 1.43 14.70 16.81
N LYS A 117 1.50 13.63 17.61
CA LYS A 117 2.68 13.35 18.42
C LYS A 117 3.75 12.74 17.50
N VAL A 118 4.93 13.36 17.46
CA VAL A 118 6.08 12.79 16.76
C VAL A 118 6.56 11.56 17.54
N ILE A 119 6.69 10.44 16.83
CA ILE A 119 7.25 9.21 17.37
C ILE A 119 8.67 9.11 16.85
N GLU A 120 9.64 9.16 17.75
CA GLU A 120 11.02 8.87 17.41
C GLU A 120 11.19 7.36 17.26
N ALA A 121 11.84 6.96 16.16
CA ALA A 121 12.04 5.56 15.83
C ALA A 121 13.48 5.35 15.38
N GLU A 122 14.38 5.25 16.37
CA GLU A 122 15.82 4.99 16.17
C GLU A 122 16.10 3.63 15.51
N CYS A 123 15.09 2.75 15.46
CA CYS A 123 15.16 1.41 14.92
C CYS A 123 15.23 1.33 13.37
N PHE A 124 15.07 2.46 12.65
CA PHE A 124 15.14 2.51 11.19
C PHE A 124 16.43 3.19 10.73
N THR A 125 17.46 2.40 10.42
CA THR A 125 18.82 2.92 10.31
C THR A 125 19.28 3.28 8.89
N HIS A 126 18.75 2.68 7.82
CA HIS A 126 19.36 2.84 6.47
C HIS A 126 18.44 2.87 5.24
N LYS A 127 17.12 2.63 5.37
CA LYS A 127 16.14 2.75 4.27
C LYS A 127 14.85 3.40 4.79
N THR A 128 14.08 4.05 3.91
CA THR A 128 12.77 4.58 4.29
C THR A 128 11.85 3.41 4.66
N PRO A 129 11.40 3.30 5.92
CA PRO A 129 10.61 2.16 6.34
C PRO A 129 9.23 2.18 5.70
N THR A 130 8.70 0.98 5.44
CA THR A 130 7.31 0.84 5.03
C THR A 130 6.44 0.66 6.27
N PHE A 131 5.58 1.63 6.55
CA PHE A 131 4.64 1.54 7.66
C PHE A 131 3.36 0.83 7.24
N ILE A 132 2.91 -0.09 8.08
CA ILE A 132 1.71 -0.89 7.88
C ILE A 132 0.86 -0.93 9.15
N ASN A 133 -0.42 -1.25 9.00
CA ASN A 133 -1.23 -1.71 10.11
C ASN A 133 -0.94 -3.20 10.34
N TYR A 134 -0.28 -3.53 11.46
CA TYR A 134 0.01 -4.89 11.88
C TYR A 134 -0.91 -5.27 13.04
N LYS A 135 -1.96 -6.05 12.74
CA LYS A 135 -2.93 -6.54 13.73
C LYS A 135 -3.49 -5.42 14.65
N GLY A 136 -3.75 -4.24 14.09
CA GLY A 136 -4.27 -3.07 14.81
C GLY A 136 -3.21 -2.16 15.42
N LYS A 137 -1.92 -2.49 15.30
CA LYS A 137 -0.79 -1.69 15.80
C LYS A 137 0.02 -1.11 14.65
N LEU A 138 0.77 -0.03 14.92
CA LEU A 138 1.72 0.52 13.96
C LEU A 138 2.90 -0.44 13.82
N GLY A 139 3.08 -0.97 12.61
CA GLY A 139 4.24 -1.77 12.23
C GLY A 139 5.12 -1.00 11.25
N GLY A 140 6.43 -1.03 11.42
CA GLY A 140 7.40 -0.54 10.44
C GLY A 140 8.25 -1.68 9.90
N ILE A 141 8.39 -1.76 8.59
CA ILE A 141 9.10 -2.84 7.90
C ILE A 141 10.34 -2.28 7.21
N ASN A 142 11.46 -2.97 7.42
CA ASN A 142 12.70 -2.81 6.69
C ASN A 142 13.08 -4.13 6.00
N TRP A 143 13.61 -4.00 4.80
CA TRP A 143 14.13 -5.13 4.04
C TRP A 143 15.62 -5.30 4.27
N GLU A 144 16.02 -6.53 4.61
CA GLU A 144 17.42 -6.92 4.73
C GLU A 144 17.72 -7.99 3.68
N SER A 145 18.52 -7.62 2.68
CA SER A 145 19.08 -8.55 1.69
C SER A 145 20.57 -8.73 1.97
N GLY A 146 21.03 -9.98 2.06
CA GLY A 146 22.44 -10.32 2.19
C GLY A 146 22.71 -11.78 1.81
N ASP A 147 23.95 -12.23 1.97
CA ASP A 147 24.42 -13.57 1.55
C ASP A 147 23.63 -14.74 2.16
N THR A 148 22.94 -14.49 3.28
CA THR A 148 22.10 -15.49 4.00
C THR A 148 20.64 -15.51 3.54
N GLY A 149 20.31 -14.85 2.43
CA GLY A 149 18.96 -14.73 1.90
C GLY A 149 18.23 -13.47 2.37
N ALA A 150 17.06 -13.22 1.78
CA ALA A 150 16.23 -12.06 2.11
C ALA A 150 15.44 -12.28 3.40
N LYS A 151 15.40 -11.25 4.24
CA LYS A 151 14.71 -11.25 5.53
C LYS A 151 13.85 -10.00 5.66
N LEU A 152 12.63 -10.19 6.16
CA LEU A 152 11.73 -9.10 6.51
C LEU A 152 11.95 -8.77 7.99
N ARG A 153 12.51 -7.60 8.30
CA ARG A 153 12.59 -7.08 9.67
C ARG A 153 11.40 -6.17 9.92
N MET A 154 10.63 -6.48 10.96
CA MET A 154 9.47 -5.71 11.36
C MET A 154 9.64 -5.20 12.79
N TRP A 155 9.25 -3.96 13.00
CA TRP A 155 9.15 -3.32 14.31
C TRP A 155 7.69 -3.03 14.61
N VAL A 156 7.23 -3.35 15.81
CA VAL A 156 5.84 -3.09 16.23
C VAL A 156 5.84 -2.18 17.45
N LEU A 157 5.12 -1.06 17.35
CA LEU A 157 4.93 -0.15 18.45
C LEU A 157 3.86 -0.70 19.40
N HIS A 158 4.19 -0.83 20.68
CA HIS A 158 3.27 -1.30 21.71
C HIS A 158 2.72 -0.17 22.57
N ASP A 159 3.56 0.80 22.91
CA ASP A 159 3.20 1.94 23.73
C ASP A 159 3.79 3.22 23.10
N VAL A 160 2.90 4.13 22.70
CA VAL A 160 3.27 5.41 22.07
C VAL A 160 3.89 6.37 23.09
N GLU A 161 3.46 6.31 24.35
CA GLU A 161 3.93 7.19 25.41
C GLU A 161 5.34 6.83 25.86
N LYS A 162 5.60 5.53 26.01
CA LYS A 162 6.90 5.00 26.43
C LYS A 162 7.84 4.70 25.27
N GLN A 163 7.36 4.82 24.03
CA GLN A 163 8.07 4.43 22.81
C GLN A 163 8.58 2.98 22.87
N GLU A 164 7.75 2.06 23.38
CA GLU A 164 8.12 0.65 23.50
C GLU A 164 7.93 -0.07 22.16
N TRP A 165 9.05 -0.48 21.56
CA TRP A 165 9.10 -1.23 20.30
C TRP A 165 9.53 -2.68 20.50
N SER A 166 8.90 -3.60 19.78
CA SER A 166 9.40 -4.98 19.61
C SER A 166 9.88 -5.21 18.19
N SER A 167 10.93 -6.02 18.03
CA SER A 167 11.44 -6.40 16.70
C SER A 167 11.19 -7.87 16.41
N TYR A 168 10.88 -8.15 15.14
CA TYR A 168 10.66 -9.48 14.59
C TYR A 168 11.43 -9.60 13.29
N VAL A 169 12.03 -10.77 13.06
CA VAL A 169 12.76 -11.07 11.83
C VAL A 169 12.17 -12.33 11.23
N TYR A 170 11.67 -12.22 10.00
CA TYR A 170 11.10 -13.33 9.26
C TYR A 170 12.00 -13.68 8.07
N PRO A 171 12.66 -14.84 8.07
CA PRO A 171 13.33 -15.32 6.88
C PRO A 171 12.28 -15.64 5.82
N LEU A 172 12.53 -15.26 4.56
CA LEU A 172 11.68 -15.70 3.47
C LEU A 172 12.11 -17.07 2.97
N PRO A 173 11.16 -17.90 2.50
CA PRO A 173 11.50 -19.16 1.85
C PRO A 173 12.35 -18.89 0.60
N GLU A 174 13.33 -19.75 0.34
CA GLU A 174 14.17 -19.60 -0.84
C GLU A 174 13.32 -19.65 -2.11
N ASN A 175 13.44 -18.60 -2.92
CA ASN A 175 12.79 -18.48 -4.22
C ASN A 175 13.66 -17.59 -5.10
N ASP A 176 13.95 -18.03 -6.32
CA ASP A 176 14.83 -17.30 -7.25
C ASP A 176 14.30 -15.89 -7.56
N VAL A 177 12.98 -15.69 -7.53
CA VAL A 177 12.37 -14.36 -7.70
C VAL A 177 12.76 -13.42 -6.56
N ILE A 178 12.83 -13.94 -5.32
CA ILE A 178 13.15 -13.14 -4.13
C ILE A 178 14.62 -12.72 -4.11
N LYS A 179 15.51 -13.59 -4.60
CA LYS A 179 16.95 -13.33 -4.64
C LYS A 179 17.32 -12.17 -5.58
N LEU A 180 16.51 -11.93 -6.61
CA LEU A 180 16.86 -11.05 -7.72
C LEU A 180 16.24 -9.65 -7.67
N HIS A 181 15.24 -9.40 -6.82
CA HIS A 181 14.45 -8.17 -6.89
C HIS A 181 14.20 -7.52 -5.52
N GLU A 182 14.02 -6.20 -5.52
CA GLU A 182 13.55 -5.46 -4.35
C GLU A 182 12.02 -5.55 -4.23
N PHE A 183 11.54 -5.83 -3.02
CA PHE A 183 10.10 -5.93 -2.69
C PHE A 183 9.64 -4.74 -1.87
N THR A 184 8.39 -4.35 -2.06
CA THR A 184 7.67 -3.44 -1.17
C THR A 184 6.51 -4.18 -0.52
N VAL A 185 6.16 -3.79 0.72
CA VAL A 185 5.01 -4.33 1.44
C VAL A 185 3.82 -3.38 1.29
N ALA A 186 2.72 -3.88 0.73
CA ALA A 186 1.47 -3.12 0.63
C ALA A 186 0.71 -3.07 1.95
N GLY A 187 0.87 -4.09 2.80
CA GLY A 187 0.22 -4.20 4.10
C GLY A 187 0.06 -5.65 4.54
N MET A 188 -0.90 -5.88 5.43
CA MET A 188 -1.23 -7.20 5.95
C MET A 188 -2.69 -7.54 5.69
N THR A 189 -2.98 -8.80 5.35
CA THR A 189 -4.33 -9.33 5.26
C THR A 189 -4.91 -9.59 6.65
N THR A 190 -6.23 -9.72 6.76
CA THR A 190 -6.90 -10.13 8.01
C THR A 190 -6.48 -11.52 8.49
N ARG A 191 -5.92 -12.35 7.59
CA ARG A 191 -5.39 -13.69 7.88
C ARG A 191 -3.93 -13.67 8.37
N GLY A 192 -3.34 -12.50 8.55
CA GLY A 192 -1.96 -12.37 9.00
C GLY A 192 -0.92 -12.68 7.92
N GLU A 193 -1.25 -12.45 6.65
CA GLU A 193 -0.31 -12.61 5.53
C GLU A 193 0.17 -11.23 5.07
N PHE A 194 1.48 -11.06 4.87
CA PHE A 194 2.03 -9.86 4.27
C PHE A 194 1.78 -9.87 2.77
N VAL A 195 1.23 -8.77 2.26
CA VAL A 195 1.04 -8.56 0.82
C VAL A 195 2.22 -7.75 0.31
N MET A 196 2.95 -8.32 -0.65
CA MET A 196 4.18 -7.74 -1.20
C MET A 196 4.09 -7.62 -2.71
N PHE A 197 4.84 -6.70 -3.31
CA PHE A 197 4.90 -6.53 -4.76
C PHE A 197 6.28 -6.04 -5.19
N LEU A 198 6.61 -6.29 -6.46
CA LEU A 198 7.87 -5.89 -7.07
C LEU A 198 7.77 -4.49 -7.65
N LEU A 199 8.82 -3.68 -7.44
CA LEU A 199 8.90 -2.32 -8.00
C LEU A 199 9.35 -2.32 -9.46
N ASP A 200 10.11 -3.35 -9.88
CA ASP A 200 10.65 -3.47 -11.23
C ASP A 200 9.89 -4.56 -12.00
N THR A 201 9.15 -4.17 -13.02
CA THR A 201 8.19 -5.04 -13.70
C THR A 201 8.66 -5.39 -15.10
N PHE A 202 9.57 -6.35 -15.21
CA PHE A 202 9.82 -6.98 -16.49
C PHE A 202 8.67 -7.95 -16.82
N LYS A 203 7.84 -7.54 -17.80
CA LYS A 203 6.81 -8.31 -18.53
C LYS A 203 5.65 -8.92 -17.74
N ARG A 204 5.72 -9.12 -16.42
CA ARG A 204 4.63 -9.69 -15.60
C ARG A 204 4.52 -9.01 -14.25
N PHE A 205 3.29 -8.79 -13.79
CA PHE A 205 3.00 -8.13 -12.52
C PHE A 205 2.65 -9.19 -11.49
N TYR A 206 3.43 -9.29 -10.42
CA TYR A 206 3.16 -10.27 -9.36
C TYR A 206 2.88 -9.57 -8.03
N VAL A 207 1.84 -10.05 -7.35
CA VAL A 207 1.58 -9.79 -5.94
C VAL A 207 1.89 -11.07 -5.17
N PHE A 208 2.63 -10.94 -4.08
CA PHE A 208 3.05 -12.05 -3.24
C PHE A 208 2.35 -12.01 -1.89
N TYR A 209 2.02 -13.19 -1.37
CA TYR A 209 1.41 -13.39 -0.06
C TYR A 209 2.36 -14.22 0.78
N PHE A 210 2.99 -13.59 1.76
CA PHE A 210 3.89 -14.24 2.70
C PHE A 210 3.19 -14.49 4.03
N ASN A 211 3.13 -15.75 4.44
CA ASN A 211 2.62 -16.14 5.74
C ASN A 211 3.81 -16.41 6.68
N PRO A 212 4.05 -15.56 7.71
CA PRO A 212 5.19 -15.72 8.61
C PRO A 212 5.06 -16.90 9.56
N GLU A 213 3.84 -17.32 9.91
CA GLU A 213 3.61 -18.44 10.83
C GLU A 213 3.90 -19.79 10.18
N LYS A 214 3.55 -19.91 8.89
CA LYS A 214 3.77 -21.13 8.09
C LYS A 214 5.07 -21.09 7.28
N ASN A 215 5.74 -19.93 7.25
CA ASN A 215 6.87 -19.64 6.37
C ASN A 215 6.60 -20.00 4.89
N THR A 216 5.44 -19.61 4.38
CA THR A 216 5.03 -19.90 2.99
C THR A 216 4.92 -18.62 2.18
N LEU A 217 5.32 -18.69 0.92
CA LEU A 217 5.17 -17.60 -0.04
C LEU A 217 4.38 -18.10 -1.24
N ARG A 218 3.36 -17.32 -1.62
CA ARG A 218 2.55 -17.58 -2.82
C ARG A 218 2.58 -16.36 -3.70
N SER A 219 2.48 -16.55 -5.02
CA SER A 219 2.43 -15.46 -5.98
C SER A 219 1.11 -15.47 -6.76
N VAL A 220 0.66 -14.28 -7.14
CA VAL A 220 -0.48 -14.08 -8.02
C VAL A 220 -0.05 -13.18 -9.15
N GLU A 221 -0.19 -13.67 -10.37
CA GLU A 221 -0.01 -12.87 -11.57
C GLU A 221 -1.23 -11.96 -11.74
N ILE A 222 -0.98 -10.66 -11.82
CA ILE A 222 -2.00 -9.66 -12.08
C ILE A 222 -1.97 -9.32 -13.56
N GLN A 223 -3.11 -9.50 -14.22
CA GLN A 223 -3.29 -9.24 -15.64
C GLN A 223 -4.36 -8.16 -15.85
N GLY A 224 -4.28 -7.46 -16.99
CA GLY A 224 -5.28 -6.44 -17.37
C GLY A 224 -4.79 -4.99 -17.28
N PHE A 225 -3.53 -4.72 -16.93
CA PHE A 225 -2.99 -3.35 -16.95
C PHE A 225 -2.73 -2.80 -18.36
N GLY A 226 -2.71 -3.66 -19.39
CA GLY A 226 -2.33 -3.29 -20.76
C GLY A 226 -0.83 -3.12 -20.94
N GLU A 227 -0.43 -2.33 -21.94
CA GLU A 227 0.98 -2.11 -22.31
C GLU A 227 1.59 -0.87 -21.64
N ASN A 228 2.91 -0.70 -21.79
CA ASN A 228 3.68 0.49 -21.35
C ASN A 228 3.61 0.83 -19.85
N VAL A 229 3.35 -0.15 -19.00
CA VAL A 229 3.41 0.03 -17.54
C VAL A 229 4.87 0.23 -17.11
N SER A 230 5.14 1.35 -16.44
CA SER A 230 6.46 1.66 -15.87
C SER A 230 6.61 1.11 -14.46
N SER A 231 5.57 1.24 -13.64
CA SER A 231 5.54 0.80 -12.25
C SER A 231 4.10 0.75 -11.73
N PHE A 232 3.89 0.08 -10.60
CA PHE A 232 2.60 0.10 -9.92
C PHE A 232 2.77 0.11 -8.40
N LYS A 233 1.73 0.57 -7.70
CA LYS A 233 1.58 0.45 -6.25
C LYS A 233 0.35 -0.37 -5.94
N VAL A 234 0.41 -1.11 -4.84
CA VAL A 234 -0.69 -1.92 -4.33
C VAL A 234 -1.13 -1.37 -2.97
N PHE A 235 -2.44 -1.30 -2.76
CA PHE A 235 -3.04 -0.96 -1.47
C PHE A 235 -4.00 -2.09 -1.05
N VAL A 236 -3.88 -2.52 0.20
CA VAL A 236 -4.72 -3.58 0.78
C VAL A 236 -5.96 -3.01 1.45
N GLY A 237 -7.02 -3.83 1.56
CA GLY A 237 -8.22 -3.48 2.31
C GLY A 237 -9.02 -2.35 1.66
N HIS A 238 -9.00 -2.27 0.32
CA HIS A 238 -9.81 -1.31 -0.42
C HIS A 238 -11.31 -1.67 -0.37
N VAL A 239 -12.15 -0.65 -0.38
CA VAL A 239 -13.61 -0.78 -0.37
C VAL A 239 -14.20 0.11 -1.46
N GLU A 240 -14.96 -0.48 -2.36
CA GLU A 240 -15.55 0.22 -3.50
C GLU A 240 -16.88 0.90 -3.15
N ASP A 241 -17.65 0.33 -2.23
CA ASP A 241 -19.03 0.76 -1.90
C ASP A 241 -19.12 1.99 -0.99
N PHE A 242 -18.09 2.85 -0.98
CA PHE A 242 -18.13 4.13 -0.27
C PHE A 242 -18.28 5.29 -1.25
N ASN A 243 -19.48 5.87 -1.25
CA ASN A 243 -19.69 7.19 -1.84
C ASN A 243 -19.19 8.23 -0.84
N PHE A 244 -18.00 8.75 -1.10
CA PHE A 244 -17.36 9.79 -0.32
C PHE A 244 -17.83 11.21 -0.71
N PHE A 245 -18.63 11.32 -1.79
CA PHE A 245 -19.09 12.58 -2.40
C PHE A 245 -20.48 12.42 -3.06
#